data_AF-A0A6J4ME79-F1
#
_entry.id   AF-A0A6J4ME79-F1
#
_cell.length_a   1.000
_cell.length_b   1.000
_cell.length_c   1.000
_cell.angle_alpha   90.00
_cell.angle_beta   90.00
_cell.angle_gamma   90.00
#
_symmetry.space_group_name_H-M   'P 1'
#
loop_
_entity.id
_entity.type
_entity.pdbx_description
1 polymer ?
#
loop_
_entity_poly.entity_id
_entity_poly.type
_entity_poly.pdbx_seq_one_letter_code
_entity_poly.pdbx_strand_id
1 'polypeptide(L)' 'MGAVGLGDGGPRYVETARLLLGGGADPRLADRDGVTPLGRAERRGHTALGALLREAEQGT' A
#
# COMPACT_ATOMS: atom_id res chain seq x y z
N MET A 1 -7.01 6.51 -24.62
CA MET A 1 -5.97 6.69 -23.58
C MET A 1 -6.55 6.19 -22.27
N GLY A 2 -6.11 5.02 -21.78
CA GLY A 2 -6.76 4.29 -20.70
C GLY A 2 -6.48 4.87 -19.32
N ALA A 3 -7.54 5.28 -18.61
CA ALA A 3 -7.49 5.52 -17.18
C ALA A 3 -7.65 4.17 -16.47
N VAL A 4 -6.52 3.57 -16.09
CA VAL A 4 -6.52 2.44 -15.16
C VAL A 4 -7.06 3.00 -13.83
N GLY A 5 -8.22 2.51 -13.41
CA GLY A 5 -8.82 2.86 -12.13
C GLY A 5 -7.93 2.40 -10.98
N LEU A 6 -7.10 3.30 -10.45
CA LEU A 6 -6.39 3.16 -9.18
C LEU A 6 -7.25 3.85 -8.10
N GLY A 7 -8.48 3.36 -7.91
CA GLY A 7 -9.50 4.10 -7.14
C GLY A 7 -9.71 3.63 -5.71
N ASP A 8 -9.78 2.32 -5.47
CA ASP A 8 -10.74 1.87 -4.44
C ASP A 8 -10.11 1.06 -3.30
N GLY A 9 -8.80 0.81 -3.32
CA GLY A 9 -8.16 -0.03 -2.30
C GLY A 9 -8.69 -1.45 -2.26
N GLY A 10 -9.38 -1.87 -3.32
CA GLY A 10 -9.96 -3.18 -3.47
C GLY A 10 -8.89 -4.29 -3.47
N PRO A 11 -9.32 -5.56 -3.50
CA PRO A 11 -8.44 -6.71 -3.29
C PRO A 11 -7.21 -6.74 -4.22
N ARG A 12 -7.31 -6.20 -5.43
CA ARG A 12 -6.17 -6.06 -6.37
C ARG A 12 -5.05 -5.16 -5.83
N TYR A 13 -5.41 -4.09 -5.12
CA TYR A 13 -4.44 -3.17 -4.54
C TYR A 13 -3.73 -3.81 -3.35
N VAL A 14 -4.47 -4.53 -2.49
CA VAL A 14 -3.91 -5.32 -1.38
C VAL A 14 -2.96 -6.40 -1.90
N GLU A 15 -3.35 -7.11 -2.95
CA GLU A 15 -2.51 -8.14 -3.57
C GLU A 15 -1.23 -7.55 -4.17
N THR A 16 -1.33 -6.39 -4.81
CA THR A 16 -0.17 -5.69 -5.35
C THR A 16 0.80 -5.28 -4.24
N ALA A 17 0.28 -4.77 -3.12
CA ALA A 17 1.08 -4.44 -1.95
C ALA A 17 1.75 -5.69 -1.35
N ARG A 18 1.04 -6.83 -1.25
CA ARG A 18 1.62 -8.11 -0.82
C ARG A 18 2.76 -8.57 -1.71
N LEU A 19 2.58 -8.51 -3.03
CA LEU A 19 3.62 -8.90 -3.98
C LEU A 19 4.86 -8.00 -3.89
N LEU A 20 4.65 -6.69 -3.72
CA LEU A 20 5.75 -5.73 -3.53
C LEU A 20 6.52 -6.02 -2.24
N LEU A 21 5.81 -6.22 -1.12
CA LEU A 21 6.42 -6.58 0.17
C LEU A 21 7.20 -7.91 0.09
N GLY A 22 6.62 -8.92 -0.57
CA GLY A 22 7.30 -10.22 -0.79
C GLY A 22 8.54 -10.11 -1.69
N GLY A 23 8.62 -9.07 -2.53
CA GLY A 23 9.79 -8.75 -3.34
C GLY A 23 10.88 -7.95 -2.60
N GLY A 24 10.71 -7.67 -1.31
CA GLY A 24 11.63 -6.84 -0.53
C GLY A 24 11.39 -5.34 -0.64
N ALA A 25 10.21 -4.92 -1.13
CA ALA A 25 9.85 -3.50 -1.07
C ALA A 25 9.65 -3.08 0.38
N ASP A 26 10.30 -2.00 0.78
CA ASP A 26 10.17 -1.46 2.13
C ASP A 26 8.85 -0.67 2.26
N PRO A 27 7.89 -1.09 3.10
CA PRO A 27 6.63 -0.37 3.32
C PRO A 27 6.83 1.02 3.94
N ARG A 28 8.01 1.29 4.51
CA ARG A 28 8.37 2.59 5.08
C ARG A 28 8.81 3.59 4.02
N LEU A 29 9.12 3.13 2.81
CA LEU A 29 9.59 4.00 1.75
C LEU A 29 8.45 4.91 1.30
N ALA A 30 8.54 6.18 1.68
CA ALA A 30 7.65 7.21 1.17
C ALA A 30 7.84 7.36 -0.35
N ASP A 31 6.72 7.53 -1.05
CA ASP A 31 6.77 7.89 -2.47
C ASP A 31 7.33 9.32 -2.63
N ARG A 32 7.50 9.76 -3.87
CA ARG A 32 8.06 11.08 -4.24
C ARG A 32 7.36 12.27 -3.55
N ASP A 33 6.09 12.11 -3.18
CA ASP A 33 5.29 13.10 -2.44
C ASP A 33 5.52 13.08 -0.91
N GLY A 34 6.44 12.26 -0.39
CA GLY A 34 6.67 12.08 1.05
C GLY A 34 5.58 11.27 1.75
N VAL A 35 4.66 10.66 1.00
CA VAL A 35 3.54 9.88 1.54
C VAL A 35 3.86 8.39 1.50
N THR A 36 3.95 7.77 2.68
CA THR A 36 4.11 6.32 2.83
C THR A 36 2.89 5.57 2.27
N PRO A 37 3.08 4.33 1.80
CA PRO A 37 1.95 3.50 1.37
C PRO A 37 0.90 3.34 2.48
N LEU A 38 1.33 3.24 3.75
CA LEU A 38 0.42 3.18 4.91
C LEU A 38 -0.40 4.48 5.04
N GLY A 39 0.26 5.64 5.05
CA GLY A 39 -0.44 6.93 5.17
C GLY A 39 -1.42 7.18 4.03
N ARG A 40 -1.12 6.68 2.82
CA ARG A 40 -2.04 6.73 1.68
C ARG A 40 -3.24 5.79 1.85
N ALA A 41 -3.01 4.59 2.38
CA ALA A 41 -4.07 3.64 2.70
C ALA A 41 -5.02 4.22 3.76
N GLU A 42 -4.48 4.79 4.83
CA GLU A 42 -5.24 5.40 5.91
C GLU A 42 -6.04 6.61 5.42
N ARG A 43 -5.43 7.51 4.64
CA ARG A 43 -6.12 8.67 4.05
C ARG A 43 -7.27 8.32 3.12
N ARG A 44 -7.21 7.15 2.47
CA ARG A 44 -8.30 6.65 1.61
C ARG A 44 -9.29 5.75 2.37
N GLY A 45 -9.07 5.46 3.65
CA GLY A 45 -9.92 4.54 4.42
C GLY A 45 -9.73 3.06 4.05
N HIS A 46 -8.60 2.69 3.46
CA HIS A 46 -8.29 1.31 3.07
C HIS A 46 -7.78 0.51 4.27
N THR A 47 -8.66 0.18 5.20
CA THR A 47 -8.30 -0.45 6.48
C THR A 47 -7.55 -1.77 6.31
N ALA A 48 -7.98 -2.61 5.36
CA ALA A 48 -7.32 -3.91 5.08
C ALA A 48 -5.89 -3.76 4.56
N LEU A 49 -5.67 -2.79 3.67
CA LEU A 49 -4.35 -2.46 3.15
C LEU A 49 -3.47 -1.84 4.22
N GLY A 50 -4.02 -0.94 5.03
CA GLY A 50 -3.29 -0.32 6.15
C GLY A 50 -2.86 -1.34 7.19
N ALA A 51 -3.71 -2.31 7.52
CA ALA A 51 -3.35 -3.42 8.41
C ALA A 51 -2.19 -4.25 7.86
N LEU A 52 -2.25 -4.62 6.56
CA LEU A 52 -1.19 -5.38 5.91
C LEU A 52 0.16 -4.65 5.90
N LEU A 53 0.14 -3.36 5.56
CA LEU A 53 1.33 -2.53 5.54
C LEU A 53 1.91 -2.33 6.95
N ARG A 54 1.05 -2.16 7.95
CA ARG A 54 1.45 -2.04 9.35
C ARG A 54 2.08 -3.31 9.89
N GLU A 55 1.52 -4.48 9.58
CA GLU A 55 2.17 -5.76 9.91
C GLU A 55 3.54 -5.87 9.26
N ALA A 56 3.65 -5.47 7.99
CA ALA A 56 4.93 -5.47 7.28
C ALA A 56 5.95 -4.45 7.85
N GLU A 57 5.50 -3.31 8.41
CA GLU A 57 6.38 -2.35 9.10
C GLU A 57 6.84 -2.83 10.48
N GLN A 58 6.08 -3.70 11.14
CA GLN A 58 6.38 -4.22 12.48
C GLN A 58 7.14 -5.56 12.47
N GLY A 59 7.15 -6.26 11.33
CA GLY A 59 7.76 -7.58 11.15
C GLY A 59 9.25 -7.60 10.78
N THR A 60 10.01 -6.54 11.10
CA THR A 60 11.49 -6.55 11.02
C THR A 60 12.08 -6.68 12.43
#